data_AF-A0A954LL39-F1
#
_entry.id   AF-A0A954LL39-F1
#
_cell.length_a   1.000
_cell.length_b   1.000
_cell.length_c   1.000
_cell.angle_alpha   90.00
_cell.angle_beta   90.00
_cell.angle_gamma   90.00
#
_symmetry.space_group_name_H-M   'P 1'
#
loop_
_entity.id
_entity.type
_entity.pdbx_description
1 polymer ?
#
loop_
_entity_poly.entity_id
_entity_poly.type
_entity_poly.pdbx_seq_one_letter_code
_entity_poly.pdbx_strand_id
1 'polypeptide(L)'
;MAEIMEQSTSPVNLGLDLDGLLDEATDFFAVLARIWPGKVIIISYRNGYAKAEADLKRLGILYDELILVDSFDGKAAVIVEKNVGIYFDDQPEMLQNIPEGVHVLLFRNGGNFDFEDQRWIFSNRTAKLI
;
A
#
# COMPACT_ATOMS: atom_id res chain seq x y z
N MET A 1 -0.18 -38.95 -18.46
CA MET A 1 -1.31 -38.01 -18.25
C MET A 1 -0.81 -36.97 -17.27
N ALA A 2 -0.36 -35.82 -17.76
CA ALA A 2 0.09 -34.74 -16.90
C ALA A 2 -1.16 -33.99 -16.40
N GLU A 3 -1.34 -33.90 -15.08
CA GLU A 3 -2.32 -33.01 -14.46
C GLU A 3 -1.96 -31.58 -14.84
N ILE A 4 -2.82 -30.96 -15.64
CA ILE A 4 -2.78 -29.51 -15.85
C ILE A 4 -3.35 -28.93 -14.56
N MET A 5 -2.47 -28.47 -13.67
CA MET A 5 -2.90 -27.66 -12.52
C MET A 5 -3.51 -26.38 -13.07
N GLU A 6 -4.84 -26.30 -13.01
CA GLU A 6 -5.60 -25.10 -13.31
C GLU A 6 -5.20 -24.03 -12.28
N GLN A 7 -4.35 -23.09 -12.69
CA GLN A 7 -4.02 -21.95 -11.83
C GLN A 7 -5.32 -21.19 -11.57
N SER A 8 -5.73 -21.12 -10.31
CA SER A 8 -6.80 -20.21 -9.87
C SER A 8 -6.46 -18.79 -10.33
N THR A 9 -7.21 -18.28 -11.30
CA THR A 9 -7.05 -16.95 -11.91
C THR A 9 -7.70 -15.84 -11.08
N SER A 10 -7.80 -16.02 -9.76
CA SER A 10 -8.37 -15.01 -8.89
C SER A 10 -7.59 -13.70 -9.05
N PRO A 11 -8.27 -12.56 -9.26
CA PRO A 11 -7.60 -11.28 -9.40
C PRO A 11 -6.73 -10.96 -8.18
N VAL A 12 -5.58 -10.33 -8.40
CA VAL A 12 -4.63 -9.94 -7.35
C VAL A 12 -5.27 -8.87 -6.46
N ASN A 13 -5.13 -8.99 -5.13
CA ASN A 13 -5.59 -7.95 -4.20
C ASN A 13 -4.61 -6.77 -4.18
N LEU A 14 -5.17 -5.57 -4.13
CA LEU A 14 -4.45 -4.30 -4.03
C LEU A 14 -4.45 -3.85 -2.57
N GLY A 15 -3.26 -3.55 -2.05
CA GLY A 15 -3.10 -2.87 -0.77
C GLY A 15 -2.67 -1.42 -1.00
N LEU A 16 -3.23 -0.49 -0.22
CA LEU A 16 -2.94 0.94 -0.29
C LEU A 16 -2.70 1.47 1.13
N ASP A 17 -1.62 2.22 1.33
CA ASP A 17 -1.54 3.11 2.51
C ASP A 17 -2.59 4.24 2.43
N LEU A 18 -2.74 5.03 3.48
CA LEU A 18 -3.64 6.17 3.53
C LEU A 18 -2.90 7.51 3.54
N ASP A 19 -1.99 7.72 4.50
CA ASP A 19 -1.34 9.02 4.74
C ASP A 19 -0.20 9.24 3.75
N GLY A 20 -0.12 10.41 3.12
CA GLY A 20 0.93 10.66 2.12
C GLY A 20 0.70 9.92 0.78
N LEU A 21 -0.34 9.08 0.70
CA LEU A 21 -0.74 8.35 -0.49
C LEU A 21 -2.14 8.76 -0.99
N LEU A 22 -3.20 8.42 -0.24
CA LEU A 22 -4.58 8.62 -0.69
C LEU A 22 -5.04 10.06 -0.52
N ASP A 23 -4.53 10.75 0.51
CA ASP A 23 -4.83 12.16 0.74
C ASP A 23 -4.04 13.11 -0.18
N GLU A 24 -2.89 12.66 -0.70
CA GLU A 24 -2.08 13.44 -1.66
C GLU A 24 -2.43 13.18 -3.13
N ALA A 25 -2.82 11.96 -3.48
CA ALA A 25 -3.14 11.56 -4.87
C ALA A 25 -4.56 10.99 -5.01
N THR A 26 -5.53 11.64 -4.34
CA THR A 26 -6.91 11.15 -4.20
C THR A 26 -7.57 10.76 -5.52
N ASP A 27 -7.54 11.63 -6.54
CA ASP A 27 -8.26 11.38 -7.79
C ASP A 27 -7.74 10.14 -8.53
N PHE A 28 -6.42 9.94 -8.52
CA PHE A 28 -5.80 8.76 -9.13
C PHE A 28 -6.23 7.49 -8.41
N PHE A 29 -6.09 7.45 -7.08
CA PHE A 29 -6.42 6.26 -6.31
C PHE A 29 -7.93 6.00 -6.21
N ALA A 30 -8.78 7.03 -6.27
CA ALA A 30 -10.23 6.87 -6.34
C ALA A 30 -10.65 6.14 -7.62
N VAL A 31 -10.02 6.46 -8.75
CA VAL A 31 -10.24 5.75 -10.02
C VAL A 31 -9.67 4.35 -9.95
N LEU A 32 -8.41 4.20 -9.52
CA LEU A 32 -7.72 2.91 -9.45
C LEU A 32 -8.50 1.91 -8.58
N ALA A 33 -8.89 2.33 -7.38
CA ALA A 33 -9.62 1.49 -6.44
C ALA A 33 -11.00 1.07 -7.00
N ARG A 34 -11.68 1.96 -7.73
CA ARG A 34 -12.99 1.65 -8.34
C ARG A 34 -12.91 0.61 -9.44
N ILE A 35 -11.82 0.61 -10.22
CA ILE A 35 -11.67 -0.27 -11.39
C ILE A 35 -10.87 -1.54 -11.07
N TRP A 36 -10.34 -1.66 -9.86
CA TRP A 36 -9.49 -2.79 -9.50
C TRP A 36 -10.30 -4.10 -9.51
N PRO A 37 -9.81 -5.16 -10.19
CA PRO A 37 -10.58 -6.40 -10.34
C PRO A 37 -10.55 -7.31 -9.11
N GLY A 38 -9.55 -7.14 -8.24
CA GLY A 38 -9.44 -7.85 -6.95
C GLY A 38 -9.97 -7.01 -5.80
N LYS A 39 -9.73 -7.45 -4.56
CA LYS A 39 -10.05 -6.64 -3.39
C LYS A 39 -9.12 -5.43 -3.29
N VAL A 40 -9.66 -4.31 -2.80
CA VAL A 40 -8.92 -3.12 -2.40
C VAL A 40 -8.89 -3.04 -0.88
N ILE A 41 -7.70 -3.06 -0.31
CA ILE A 41 -7.47 -3.17 1.12
C ILE A 41 -6.65 -1.96 1.56
N ILE A 42 -7.22 -1.13 2.41
CA ILE A 42 -6.50 0.00 2.99
C ILE A 42 -5.76 -0.50 4.23
N ILE A 43 -4.44 -0.32 4.27
CA ILE A 43 -3.56 -0.78 5.35
C ILE A 43 -2.75 0.42 5.84
N SER A 44 -3.12 0.97 7.00
CA SER A 44 -2.55 2.24 7.47
C SER A 44 -1.97 2.12 8.88
N TYR A 45 -0.82 2.76 9.09
CA TYR A 45 -0.21 2.91 10.42
C TYR A 45 -0.89 4.08 11.16
N ARG A 46 -2.02 3.80 11.81
CA ARG A 46 -2.83 4.82 12.50
C ARG A 46 -3.47 4.26 13.76
N ASN A 47 -3.76 5.16 14.69
CA ASN A 47 -4.68 4.90 15.79
C ASN A 47 -6.04 5.53 15.49
N GLY A 48 -7.13 4.80 15.77
CA GLY A 48 -8.49 5.31 15.69
C GLY A 48 -9.19 5.04 14.35
N TYR A 49 -9.86 3.89 14.27
CA TYR A 49 -10.60 3.43 13.11
C TYR A 49 -11.62 4.44 12.59
N ALA A 50 -12.44 5.02 13.47
CA ALA A 50 -13.51 5.94 13.09
C ALA A 50 -13.01 7.18 12.35
N LYS A 51 -11.81 7.68 12.70
CA LYS A 51 -11.20 8.81 12.00
C LYS A 51 -10.72 8.42 10.61
N ALA A 52 -10.03 7.28 10.50
CA ALA A 52 -9.56 6.78 9.22
C ALA A 52 -10.71 6.47 8.25
N GLU A 53 -11.80 5.87 8.74
CA GLU A 53 -13.00 5.63 7.95
C GLU A 53 -13.66 6.95 7.50
N ALA A 54 -13.76 7.94 8.39
CA ALA A 54 -14.28 9.26 8.04
C ALA A 54 -13.43 9.97 6.97
N ASP A 55 -12.11 9.84 7.05
CA ASP A 55 -11.18 10.38 6.05
C ASP A 55 -11.40 9.71 4.69
N LEU A 56 -11.43 8.38 4.62
CA LEU A 56 -11.68 7.64 3.37
C LEU A 56 -13.02 8.01 2.74
N LYS A 57 -14.07 8.15 3.57
CA LYS A 57 -15.38 8.60 3.11
C LYS A 57 -15.34 10.02 2.54
N ARG A 58 -14.60 10.94 3.17
CA ARG A 58 -14.41 12.31 2.70
C ARG A 58 -13.64 12.33 1.37
N LEU A 59 -12.64 11.46 1.22
CA LEU A 59 -11.85 11.32 0.01
C LEU A 59 -12.60 10.59 -1.13
N GLY A 60 -13.71 9.92 -0.82
CA GLY A 60 -14.50 9.19 -1.82
C GLY A 60 -13.81 7.93 -2.34
N ILE A 61 -12.87 7.36 -1.57
CA ILE A 61 -12.17 6.12 -1.90
C ILE A 61 -13.09 4.94 -1.64
N LEU A 62 -13.25 4.08 -2.64
CA LEU A 62 -13.92 2.78 -2.49
C LEU A 62 -12.90 1.74 -2.05
N TYR A 63 -13.28 0.89 -1.12
CA TYR A 63 -12.43 -0.18 -0.60
C TYR A 63 -13.29 -1.31 -0.01
N ASP A 64 -12.71 -2.50 0.07
CA ASP A 64 -13.36 -3.68 0.66
C ASP A 64 -13.07 -3.79 2.16
N GLU A 65 -11.83 -3.51 2.56
CA GLU A 65 -11.36 -3.66 3.94
C GLU A 65 -10.48 -2.46 4.34
N LEU A 66 -10.66 -1.96 5.57
CA LEU A 66 -9.77 -0.99 6.22
C LEU A 66 -9.13 -1.68 7.43
N ILE A 67 -7.80 -1.72 7.47
CA ILE A 67 -7.03 -2.36 8.52
C ILE A 67 -6.02 -1.35 9.04
N LEU A 68 -6.09 -1.10 10.35
CA LEU A 68 -5.12 -0.26 11.04
C LEU A 68 -4.10 -1.14 11.75
N VAL A 69 -2.83 -0.79 11.61
CA VAL A 69 -1.72 -1.48 12.28
C VAL A 69 -1.03 -0.52 13.26
N ASP A 70 -0.45 -1.09 14.31
CA ASP A 70 0.25 -0.38 15.38
C ASP A 70 1.78 -0.52 15.31
N SER A 71 2.26 -1.24 14.31
CA SER A 71 3.69 -1.51 14.05
C SER A 71 3.96 -1.57 12.55
N PHE A 72 5.21 -1.31 12.16
CA PHE A 72 5.60 -1.34 10.75
C PHE A 72 5.53 -2.77 10.19
N ASP A 73 5.96 -3.75 10.99
CA ASP A 73 5.84 -5.18 10.68
C ASP A 73 4.37 -5.64 10.55
N GLY A 74 3.45 -4.93 11.22
CA GLY A 74 2.02 -5.19 11.12
C GLY A 74 1.52 -5.10 9.69
N LYS A 75 2.04 -4.16 8.87
CA LYS A 75 1.63 -4.06 7.46
C LYS A 75 2.01 -5.29 6.66
N ALA A 76 3.25 -5.77 6.82
CA ALA A 76 3.73 -6.97 6.14
C ALA A 76 2.90 -8.21 6.52
N ALA A 77 2.53 -8.34 7.80
CA ALA A 77 1.66 -9.43 8.25
C ALA A 77 0.27 -9.38 7.60
N VAL A 78 -0.34 -8.19 7.52
CA VAL A 78 -1.64 -8.00 6.87
C VAL A 78 -1.57 -8.28 5.38
N ILE A 79 -0.51 -7.83 4.69
CA ILE A 79 -0.28 -8.08 3.27
C ILE A 79 -0.28 -9.58 2.97
N VAL A 80 0.40 -10.38 3.80
CA VAL A 80 0.42 -11.85 3.68
C VAL A 80 -0.95 -12.45 3.98
N GLU A 81 -1.56 -12.08 5.11
CA GLU A 81 -2.87 -12.61 5.53
C GLU A 81 -3.95 -12.37 4.46
N LYS A 82 -3.91 -11.21 3.84
CA LYS A 82 -4.90 -10.76 2.86
C LYS A 82 -4.54 -11.10 1.41
N ASN A 83 -3.43 -11.81 1.19
CA ASN A 83 -2.95 -12.18 -0.14
C ASN A 83 -2.85 -10.95 -1.08
N VAL A 84 -2.34 -9.83 -0.55
CA VAL A 84 -2.05 -8.63 -1.32
C VAL A 84 -0.84 -8.91 -2.21
N GLY A 85 -0.99 -8.75 -3.52
CA GLY A 85 0.11 -8.94 -4.48
C GLY A 85 0.70 -7.64 -5.02
N ILE A 86 -0.02 -6.52 -4.86
CA ILE A 86 0.46 -5.18 -5.22
C ILE A 86 0.19 -4.24 -4.05
N TYR A 87 1.22 -3.52 -3.59
CA TYR A 87 1.14 -2.62 -2.45
C TYR A 87 1.73 -1.25 -2.75
N PHE A 88 0.99 -0.18 -2.44
CA PHE A 88 1.45 1.20 -2.55
C PHE A 88 1.62 1.83 -1.17
N ASP A 89 2.74 2.54 -0.99
CA ASP A 89 3.06 3.28 0.23
C ASP A 89 4.00 4.44 -0.14
N ASP A 90 4.01 5.52 0.63
CA ASP A 90 4.99 6.59 0.48
C ASP A 90 6.17 6.42 1.46
N GLN A 91 6.04 5.60 2.49
CA GLN A 91 7.05 5.48 3.54
C GLN A 91 7.99 4.29 3.28
N PRO A 92 9.30 4.53 3.00
CA PRO A 92 10.24 3.45 2.69
C PRO A 92 10.42 2.42 3.81
N GLU A 93 10.32 2.85 5.08
CA GLU A 93 10.39 1.95 6.24
C GLU A 93 9.28 0.89 6.24
N MET A 94 8.10 1.22 5.71
CA MET A 94 6.95 0.30 5.64
C MET A 94 7.15 -0.80 4.60
N LEU A 95 8.03 -0.57 3.62
CA LEU A 95 8.24 -1.48 2.49
C LEU A 95 9.29 -2.56 2.77
N GLN A 96 10.12 -2.40 3.80
CA GLN A 96 11.33 -3.21 4.00
C GLN A 96 11.05 -4.71 4.22
N ASN A 97 9.98 -5.01 4.94
CA ASN A 97 9.65 -6.35 5.40
C ASN A 97 8.53 -7.00 4.56
N ILE A 98 8.12 -6.33 3.48
CA ILE A 98 7.15 -6.88 2.55
C ILE A 98 7.80 -8.06 1.79
N PRO A 99 7.13 -9.22 1.72
CA PRO A 99 7.72 -10.42 1.12
C PRO A 99 7.99 -10.26 -0.38
N GLU A 100 9.01 -10.96 -0.86
CA GLU A 100 9.49 -10.91 -2.27
C GLU A 100 8.41 -11.17 -3.32
N GLY A 101 7.36 -11.94 -2.98
CA GLY A 101 6.25 -12.24 -3.88
C GLY A 101 5.26 -11.09 -4.10
N VAL A 102 5.45 -9.94 -3.43
CA VAL A 102 4.56 -8.78 -3.50
C VAL A 102 5.27 -7.65 -4.23
N HIS A 103 4.60 -7.04 -5.21
CA HIS A 103 5.12 -5.87 -5.89
C HIS A 103 4.84 -4.61 -5.07
N VAL A 104 5.91 -3.95 -4.64
CA VAL A 104 5.84 -2.69 -3.90
C VAL A 104 6.03 -1.49 -4.83
N LEU A 105 5.24 -0.45 -4.63
CA LEU A 105 5.34 0.82 -5.35
C LEU A 105 5.50 1.95 -4.34
N LEU A 106 6.67 2.59 -4.35
CA LEU A 106 6.96 3.77 -3.54
C LEU A 106 6.38 5.01 -4.22
N PHE A 107 5.41 5.66 -3.58
CA PHE A 107 4.80 6.88 -4.10
C PHE A 107 5.60 8.11 -3.68
N ARG A 108 6.10 8.86 -4.66
CA ARG A 108 6.97 10.03 -4.41
C ARG A 108 6.16 11.22 -3.91
N ASN A 109 6.55 11.78 -2.77
CA ASN A 109 5.96 12.99 -2.19
C ASN A 109 7.01 13.89 -1.51
N GLY A 110 6.56 14.96 -0.86
CA GLY A 110 7.44 15.91 -0.16
C GLY A 110 8.11 15.34 1.10
N GLY A 111 7.64 14.19 1.61
CA GLY A 111 8.22 13.52 2.77
C GLY A 111 9.40 12.61 2.41
N ASN A 112 9.38 11.99 1.22
CA ASN A 112 10.37 11.01 0.81
C ASN A 112 11.27 11.44 -0.36
N PHE A 113 11.08 12.65 -0.90
CA PHE A 113 11.89 13.15 -2.01
C PHE A 113 12.22 14.63 -1.86
N ASP A 114 13.51 14.93 -1.97
CA ASP A 114 14.02 16.29 -2.04
C ASP A 114 13.89 16.80 -3.49
N PHE A 115 13.00 17.75 -3.70
CA PHE A 115 12.76 18.32 -5.03
C PHE A 115 13.78 19.39 -5.43
N GLU A 116 14.53 19.96 -4.48
CA GLU A 116 15.63 20.88 -4.78
C GLU A 116 16.86 20.11 -5.25
N ASP A 117 17.23 19.07 -4.51
CA ASP A 117 18.38 18.22 -4.83
C ASP A 117 18.06 17.09 -5.83
N GLN A 118 16.78 16.88 -6.13
CA GLN A 118 16.25 15.81 -6.99
C GLN A 118 16.68 14.41 -6.54
N ARG A 119 16.62 14.15 -5.22
CA ARG A 119 17.08 12.92 -4.60
C ARG A 119 16.01 12.33 -3.69
N TRP A 120 15.99 11.01 -3.61
CA TRP A 120 15.19 10.34 -2.60
C TRP A 120 15.81 10.54 -1.22
N ILE A 121 14.94 10.75 -0.24
CA ILE A 121 15.31 10.86 1.17
C ILE A 121 15.10 9.48 1.79
N PHE A 122 16.21 8.83 2.16
CA PHE A 122 16.20 7.55 2.83
C PHE A 122 17.11 7.58 4.05
N SER A 123 16.77 6.78 5.05
CA SER A 123 17.71 6.47 6.12
C SER A 123 18.72 5.42 5.66
N ASN A 124 19.83 5.29 6.39
CA ASN A 124 20.78 4.19 6.21
C ASN A 124 20.18 2.80 6.54
N ARG A 125 18.96 2.76 7.09
CA ARG A 125 18.22 1.53 7.32
C ARG A 125 17.43 1.13 6.09
N THR A 126 16.84 2.10 5.38
CA THR A 126 15.91 1.87 4.25
C THR A 126 16.59 1.84 2.89
N ALA A 127 17.81 2.37 2.76
CA ALA A 127 18.55 2.31 1.52
C ALA A 127 20.03 1.98 1.74
N LYS A 128 20.58 1.25 0.77
CA LYS A 128 22.01 1.09 0.58
C LYS A 128 22.43 1.96 -0.61
N LEU A 129 23.21 3.02 -0.34
CA LEU A 129 23.82 3.82 -1.38
C LEU A 129 24.89 2.99 -2.10
N ILE A 130 24.91 3.07 -3.44
CA ILE A 130 25.89 2.40 -4.31
C ILE A 130 26.83 3.45 -4.88
#